data_AF-A0A7C6A8D8-F1
#
_entry.id   AF-A0A7C6A8D8-F1
#
_cell.length_a   1.000
_cell.length_b   1.000
_cell.length_c   1.000
_cell.angle_alpha   90.00
_cell.angle_beta   90.00
_cell.angle_gamma   90.00
#
_symmetry.space_group_name_H-M   'P 1'
#
loop_
_entity.id
_entity.type
_entity.pdbx_description
1 polymer ?
#
loop_
_entity_poly.entity_id
_entity_poly.type
_entity_poly.pdbx_seq_one_letter_code
_entity_poly.pdbx_strand_id
1 'polypeptide(L)'
;MSRRQKTTIICRCEDITEAEIVQTIRKGYHSLEELKRILRCGMGHCQGRTCLNIIARIIMRETGLPIERINLPTPRPPLKPVPLGILGRYNEENE
;
A
#
# COMPACT_ATOMS: atom_id res chain seq x y z
N MET A 1 24.46 -13.82 -21.83
CA MET A 1 23.41 -13.90 -20.79
C MET A 1 22.30 -12.92 -21.14
N SER A 2 21.16 -13.42 -21.59
CA SER A 2 19.98 -12.59 -21.92
C SER A 2 19.50 -11.86 -20.65
N ARG A 3 19.52 -10.53 -20.65
CA ARG A 3 18.88 -9.70 -19.61
C ARG A 3 17.37 -9.92 -19.73
N ARG A 4 16.84 -10.94 -19.05
CA ARG A 4 15.40 -11.05 -18.78
C ARG A 4 14.98 -9.73 -18.13
N GLN A 5 14.08 -9.00 -18.78
CA GLN A 5 13.46 -7.82 -18.18
C GLN A 5 12.81 -8.28 -16.87
N LYS A 6 13.40 -7.91 -15.74
CA LYS A 6 12.91 -8.32 -14.42
C LYS A 6 11.67 -7.48 -14.10
N THR A 7 10.53 -8.14 -14.03
CA THR A 7 9.33 -7.55 -13.43
C THR A 7 9.59 -7.36 -11.94
N THR A 8 9.71 -6.11 -11.50
CA THR A 8 9.92 -5.77 -10.08
C THR A 8 8.55 -5.66 -9.40
N ILE A 9 8.29 -6.53 -8.43
CA ILE A 9 7.09 -6.46 -7.57
C ILE A 9 7.37 -5.49 -6.42
N ILE A 10 6.50 -4.50 -6.26
CA ILE A 10 6.59 -3.50 -5.20
C ILE A 10 5.63 -3.84 -4.06
N CYS A 11 4.39 -4.25 -4.37
CA CYS A 11 3.44 -4.74 -3.38
C CYS A 11 3.30 -6.25 -3.47
N ARG A 12 3.94 -6.99 -2.56
CA ARG A 12 3.81 -8.45 -2.49
C ARG A 12 2.40 -8.93 -2.15
N CYS A 13 1.62 -8.16 -1.39
CA CYS A 13 0.31 -8.63 -0.93
C CYS A 13 -0.78 -8.57 -2.00
N GLU A 14 -0.67 -7.63 -2.93
CA GLU A 14 -1.64 -7.42 -4.02
C GLU A 14 -0.98 -7.66 -5.39
N ASP A 15 0.23 -8.25 -5.41
CA ASP A 15 1.04 -8.56 -6.61
C ASP A 15 1.27 -7.39 -7.58
N ILE A 16 1.36 -6.15 -7.06
CA ILE A 16 1.52 -4.95 -7.89
C ILE A 16 2.98 -4.70 -8.25
N THR A 17 3.23 -4.48 -9.53
CA THR A 17 4.54 -4.22 -10.12
C THR A 17 4.91 -2.74 -10.15
N GLU A 18 6.21 -2.44 -10.26
CA GLU A 18 6.69 -1.05 -10.45
C GLU A 18 6.10 -0.43 -11.72
N ALA A 19 5.97 -1.21 -12.80
CA ALA A 19 5.44 -0.75 -14.07
C ALA A 19 3.98 -0.25 -13.95
N GLU A 20 3.14 -0.97 -13.23
CA GLU A 20 1.74 -0.57 -12.98
C GLU A 20 1.64 0.71 -12.15
N ILE A 21 2.51 0.87 -11.15
CA ILE A 21 2.59 2.10 -10.34
C ILE A 21 2.98 3.28 -11.22
N VAL A 22 4.06 3.14 -11.99
CA VAL A 22 4.53 4.20 -12.90
C VAL A 22 3.48 4.55 -13.95
N GLN A 23 2.82 3.55 -14.53
CA GLN A 23 1.74 3.78 -15.50
C GLN A 23 0.58 4.56 -14.87
N THR A 24 0.21 4.23 -13.63
CA THR A 24 -0.86 4.93 -12.91
C THR A 24 -0.46 6.36 -12.57
N ILE A 25 0.79 6.59 -12.18
CA ILE A 25 1.31 7.94 -11.95
C ILE A 25 1.26 8.77 -13.24
N ARG A 26 1.63 8.18 -14.39
CA ARG A 26 1.56 8.85 -15.70
C ARG A 26 0.14 9.16 -16.16
N LYS A 27 -0.88 8.48 -15.62
CA LYS A 27 -2.30 8.82 -15.85
C LYS A 27 -2.75 10.06 -15.05
N GLY A 28 -1.91 10.61 -14.17
CA GLY A 28 -2.21 11.81 -13.38
C GLY A 28 -2.48 11.56 -11.90
N TYR A 29 -2.35 10.33 -11.41
CA TYR A 29 -2.57 10.00 -10.01
C TYR A 29 -1.26 10.10 -9.22
N HIS A 30 -1.14 11.13 -8.39
CA HIS A 30 0.15 11.52 -7.78
C HIS A 30 0.18 11.38 -6.26
N SER A 31 -0.92 10.97 -5.63
CA SER A 31 -0.97 10.71 -4.20
C SER A 31 -0.97 9.21 -3.87
N LEU A 32 -0.43 8.87 -2.70
CA LEU A 32 -0.47 7.50 -2.20
C LEU A 32 -1.91 7.01 -1.94
N GLU A 33 -2.82 7.91 -1.58
CA GLU A 33 -4.23 7.55 -1.33
C GLU A 33 -4.95 7.21 -2.65
N GLU A 34 -4.66 7.92 -3.74
CA GLU A 34 -5.17 7.56 -5.07
C GLU A 34 -4.61 6.22 -5.54
N LEU A 35 -3.29 6.01 -5.44
CA LEU A 35 -2.66 4.74 -5.81
C LEU A 35 -3.20 3.58 -4.97
N LYS A 36 -3.42 3.80 -3.67
CA LYS A 36 -4.06 2.83 -2.77
C LYS A 36 -5.48 2.51 -3.21
N ARG A 37 -6.28 3.47 -3.67
CA ARG A 37 -7.66 3.22 -4.13
C ARG A 37 -7.72 2.50 -5.48
N ILE A 38 -6.80 2.82 -6.39
CA ILE A 38 -6.79 2.27 -7.75
C ILE A 38 -6.13 0.90 -7.80
N LEU A 39 -4.92 0.79 -7.26
CA LEU A 39 -4.08 -0.41 -7.33
C LEU A 39 -4.17 -1.27 -6.07
N ARG A 40 -4.91 -0.83 -5.05
CA ARG A 40 -5.02 -1.51 -3.74
C ARG A 40 -3.71 -1.63 -2.98
N CYS A 41 -2.64 -0.97 -3.44
CA CYS A 41 -1.34 -1.05 -2.79
C CYS A 41 -1.43 -0.56 -1.33
N GLY A 42 -1.01 -1.41 -0.40
CA GLY A 42 -1.11 -1.14 1.03
C GLY A 42 -2.42 -1.56 1.70
N MET A 43 -3.36 -2.17 0.97
CA MET A 43 -4.60 -2.75 1.54
C MET A 43 -4.45 -4.22 1.95
N GLY A 44 -3.39 -4.91 1.55
CA GLY A 44 -3.17 -6.32 1.89
C GLY A 44 -2.75 -6.56 3.34
N HIS A 45 -2.38 -7.80 3.68
CA HIS A 45 -2.07 -8.20 5.07
C HIS A 45 -0.97 -7.35 5.74
N CYS A 46 -0.01 -6.86 4.96
CA CYS A 46 1.05 -5.99 5.50
C CYS A 46 0.57 -4.55 5.81
N GLN A 47 -0.63 -4.14 5.40
CA GLN A 47 -1.17 -2.79 5.58
C GLN A 47 -0.19 -1.68 5.15
N GLY A 48 0.55 -1.92 4.05
CA GLY A 48 1.44 -0.93 3.46
C GLY A 48 2.81 -0.77 4.11
N ARG A 49 3.13 -1.54 5.17
CA ARG A 49 4.42 -1.50 5.88
C ARG A 49 5.65 -1.68 4.97
N THR A 50 5.51 -2.46 3.90
CA THR A 50 6.62 -2.76 2.98
C THR A 50 6.63 -1.84 1.75
N CYS A 51 5.46 -1.59 1.16
CA CYS A 51 5.38 -0.94 -0.15
C CYS A 51 5.22 0.58 -0.10
N LEU A 52 4.57 1.17 0.92
CA LEU A 52 4.19 2.58 0.87
C LEU A 52 5.38 3.54 0.76
N ASN A 53 6.45 3.32 1.54
CA ASN A 53 7.66 4.14 1.45
C ASN A 53 8.38 4.00 0.11
N ILE A 54 8.33 2.80 -0.49
CA ILE A 54 8.91 2.55 -1.81
C ILE A 54 8.11 3.30 -2.88
N ILE A 55 6.78 3.22 -2.81
CA ILE A 55 5.88 3.92 -3.73
C ILE A 55 6.04 5.44 -3.59
N ALA A 56 6.19 5.96 -2.38
CA ALA A 56 6.45 7.40 -2.16
C ALA A 56 7.71 7.87 -2.89
N ARG A 57 8.78 7.06 -2.87
CA ARG A 57 10.01 7.35 -3.63
C ARG A 57 9.82 7.26 -5.14
N ILE A 58 8.98 6.33 -5.62
CA ILE A 58 8.62 6.24 -7.05
C ILE A 58 7.84 7.50 -7.47
N ILE A 59 6.87 7.94 -6.66
CA ILE A 59 6.13 9.19 -6.92
C ILE A 59 7.09 10.38 -6.98
N MET A 60 7.99 10.52 -6.01
CA MET A 60 9.02 11.58 -6.00
C MET A 60 9.87 11.53 -7.28
N ARG A 61 10.31 10.34 -7.71
CA ARG A 61 11.11 10.16 -8.93
C ARG A 61 10.35 10.57 -10.19
N GLU A 62 9.08 10.19 -10.32
CA GLU A 62 8.30 10.44 -11.54
C GLU A 62 7.69 11.85 -11.59
N THR A 63 7.42 12.48 -10.44
CA THR A 63 6.76 13.80 -10.36
C THR A 63 7.71 14.95 -10.02
N GLY A 64 8.89 14.66 -9.47
CA GLY A 64 9.81 15.67 -8.93
C GLY A 64 9.32 16.34 -7.64
N LEU A 65 8.19 15.92 -7.07
CA LEU A 65 7.68 16.47 -5.82
C LEU A 65 8.58 16.06 -4.65
N PRO A 66 8.91 16.97 -3.74
CA PRO A 66 9.69 16.64 -2.55
C PRO A 66 8.90 15.67 -1.66
N ILE A 67 9.61 14.77 -0.97
CA ILE A 67 9.00 13.67 -0.19
C ILE A 67 8.03 14.18 0.89
N GLU A 68 8.27 15.38 1.40
CA GLU A 68 7.46 16.07 2.42
C GLU A 68 6.05 16.40 1.91
N ARG A 69 5.85 16.51 0.59
CA ARG A 69 4.52 16.71 -0.02
C ARG A 69 3.78 15.40 -0.26
N ILE A 70 4.43 14.25 -0.08
CA ILE A 70 3.85 12.93 -0.34
C ILE A 70 3.37 12.35 0.99
N ASN A 71 2.09 12.57 1.29
CA ASN A 71 1.48 12.14 2.55
C ASN A 71 1.24 10.63 2.59
N LEU A 72 1.69 9.99 3.67
CA LEU A 72 1.37 8.59 3.95
C LEU A 72 -0.10 8.43 4.39
N PRO A 73 -0.77 7.33 4.01
CA PRO A 73 -2.11 7.02 4.51
C PRO A 73 -2.15 6.91 6.04
N THR A 74 -3.27 7.33 6.63
CA THR A 74 -3.47 7.25 8.08
C THR A 74 -3.49 5.80 8.57
N PRO A 75 -2.69 5.41 9.58
CA PRO A 75 -2.80 4.09 10.18
C PRO A 75 -4.13 3.96 10.93
N ARG A 76 -4.81 2.82 10.79
CA ARG A 76 -6.08 2.54 11.46
C ARG A 76 -5.93 1.33 12.38
N PRO A 77 -6.51 1.35 13.59
CA PRO A 77 -6.58 0.16 14.44
C PRO A 77 -7.44 -0.94 13.78
N PRO A 78 -7.13 -2.22 14.02
CA PRO A 78 -5.95 -2.74 14.72
C PRO A 78 -4.69 -2.72 13.84
N LEU A 79 -3.53 -2.39 14.42
CA LEU A 79 -2.27 -2.27 13.67
C LEU A 79 -1.81 -3.59 13.02
N LYS A 80 -2.12 -4.71 13.68
CA LYS A 80 -1.97 -6.05 13.13
C LYS A 80 -3.37 -6.69 13.13
N PRO A 81 -3.69 -7.53 12.14
CA PRO A 81 -4.91 -8.31 12.18
C PRO A 81 -4.98 -9.12 13.47
N VAL A 82 -6.08 -8.95 14.21
CA VAL A 82 -6.38 -9.73 15.41
C VAL A 82 -7.61 -10.60 15.16
N PRO A 83 -7.64 -11.84 15.66
CA PRO A 83 -8.84 -12.67 15.59
C PRO A 83 -10.05 -11.96 16.20
N LEU A 84 -11.22 -12.09 15.57
CA LEU A 84 -12.44 -11.42 16.03
C LEU A 84 -12.84 -11.84 17.45
N GLY A 85 -12.60 -13.11 17.83
CA GLY A 85 -12.89 -13.60 19.19
C GLY A 85 -12.11 -12.91 20.31
N ILE A 86 -11.00 -12.22 20.00
CA ILE A 86 -10.30 -11.38 20.99
C ILE A 86 -11.10 -10.10 21.26
N LEU A 87 -11.73 -9.54 20.22
CA LEU A 87 -12.50 -8.30 20.30
C LEU A 87 -13.94 -8.55 20.79
N GLY A 88 -14.55 -9.65 20.36
CA GLY A 88 -15.89 -10.05 20.74
C GLY A 88 -15.88 -11.06 21.88
N ARG A 89 -15.81 -10.59 23.13
CA ARG A 89 -16.28 -11.39 24.26
C ARG A 89 -17.81 -11.32 24.28
N TYR A 90 -18.46 -12.47 24.10
CA TYR A 90 -19.89 -12.61 24.39
C TYR A 90 -20.01 -12.88 25.89
N ASN A 91 -20.53 -11.91 26.66
CA ASN A 91 -20.86 -12.14 28.06
C ASN A 91 -22.27 -12.73 28.12
N GLU A 92 -22.40 -14.00 28.47
CA GLU A 92 -23.68 -14.62 28.85
C GLU A 92 -24.03 -14.23 30.30
N GLU A 93 -24.11 -12.93 30.59
CA GLU A 93 -24.69 -12.46 31.86
C GLU A 93 -26.03 -11.82 31.52
N ASN A 94 -27.10 -12.63 31.59
CA ASN A 94 -28.49 -12.31 31.97
C ASN A 94 -29.43 -13.42 31.45
N GLU A 95 -29.51 -14.53 32.18
CA GLU A 95 -30.75 -15.32 32.30
C GLU A 95 -31.07 -15.51 33.79
#